data_AF-A0ABD1TI58-F1
#
_entry.id   AF-A0ABD1TI58-F1
#
_cell.length_a   1.000
_cell.length_b   1.000
_cell.length_c   1.000
_cell.angle_alpha   90.00
_cell.angle_beta   90.00
_cell.angle_gamma   90.00
#
_symmetry.space_group_name_H-M   'P 1'
#
loop_
_entity.id
_entity.type
_entity.pdbx_description
1 polymer ?
#
loop_
_entity_poly.entity_id
_entity_poly.type
_entity_poly.pdbx_seq_one_letter_code
_entity_poly.pdbx_strand_id
1 'polypeptide(L)'
;MAATAAATAATANPTISSISTTRLSSLSPPSHHLNKLLSHLLKPIPKSLHVTHSKNPLSDIIRETTKNPDNNSLYFNDDDDKPREECGVVGIYGDTEASRLCYLALHALQHRGQEGAGIVCVHDNVLQSVTGVGLVSEVFNESKLDKLPGDIAIGHVRYSTAGSSMLKNVQPFVAAYRFGSVGVAHNGNLVNYQALRAELEENGSIFNTSSDTEVVLHLIAISKARPFLLRIVEACEKLEGAYSMVFLTEDKLVAVRDPFGFRPLVMGRRSNGAVVFASETCALDLIEATYEREVHPGEVLVVDKEGVQSLCLMPHPEPKSCIFEHIYFALPNSIVYGRSVYESRHTFGEILATEAPVDCDVVIAVPDSGVVAALGYAAKAGVAFQQGLIRSHYVGRTFIEPSQKIRDFGVKLKLSPVRAVLEGKRVVVVDDSIVRGTTSSKIVRLIKEAGAKEVHMRIASPPIIGSCYYGVDTPSPEELISNRMNVEEIREFIGSDSLAFLPLDSLKKLLGNDSSNFCYACFSGKYPVEPKGKVKRVGDFLDDGLSGSMESIDGGWLQGTRNQKEVVDRTPNWEQKINFSK
;
A
#
# COMPACT_ATOMS: atom_id res chain seq x y z
N MET A 1 34.81 6.84 46.47
CA MET A 1 34.90 6.11 47.76
C MET A 1 33.54 5.56 48.09
N ALA A 2 33.51 4.26 48.41
CA ALA A 2 32.58 3.49 49.25
C ALA A 2 31.05 3.77 49.23
N ALA A 3 30.34 2.69 48.94
CA ALA A 3 28.92 2.43 49.14
C ALA A 3 28.52 2.22 50.61
N THR A 4 27.22 2.30 50.91
CA THR A 4 26.36 1.47 51.83
C THR A 4 25.05 2.25 52.08
N ALA A 5 23.82 1.82 51.79
CA ALA A 5 23.02 0.61 52.08
C ALA A 5 22.23 0.66 53.41
N ALA A 6 20.91 0.36 53.28
CA ALA A 6 19.90 -0.05 54.29
C ALA A 6 19.25 1.04 55.17
N ALA A 7 18.01 0.96 55.67
CA ALA A 7 16.76 0.23 55.42
C ALA A 7 15.74 0.69 56.52
N THR A 8 14.46 0.27 56.43
CA THR A 8 13.38 0.24 57.46
C THR A 8 12.57 1.53 57.73
N ALA A 9 11.29 1.54 58.12
CA ALA A 9 10.11 0.64 58.07
C ALA A 9 8.91 1.38 58.75
N ALA A 10 7.66 0.96 58.46
CA ALA A 10 6.44 1.02 59.33
C ALA A 10 5.75 2.41 59.54
N THR A 11 4.44 2.60 59.78
CA THR A 11 3.16 1.83 59.81
C THR A 11 2.02 2.84 60.13
N ALA A 12 0.75 2.43 59.87
CA ALA A 12 -0.48 2.74 60.64
C ALA A 12 -1.49 3.81 60.15
N ASN A 13 -2.65 3.29 59.73
CA ASN A 13 -4.03 3.83 59.84
C ASN A 13 -4.51 3.73 61.32
N PRO A 14 -5.60 4.40 61.82
CA PRO A 14 -7.00 4.03 61.46
C PRO A 14 -8.16 5.05 61.74
N THR A 15 -9.41 4.55 61.56
CA THR A 15 -10.76 4.97 62.07
C THR A 15 -11.53 6.10 61.36
N ILE A 16 -12.68 5.88 60.70
CA ILE A 16 -14.07 5.44 61.07
C ILE A 16 -14.92 6.52 61.77
N SER A 17 -16.03 6.92 61.12
CA SER A 17 -17.34 7.11 61.78
C SER A 17 -18.50 7.08 60.77
N SER A 18 -19.52 6.28 61.10
CA SER A 18 -20.81 6.05 60.43
C SER A 18 -21.94 6.86 61.09
N ILE A 19 -23.19 6.65 60.60
CA ILE A 19 -24.55 6.98 61.14
C ILE A 19 -25.30 8.00 60.25
N SER A 20 -26.60 7.89 59.89
CA SER A 20 -27.59 6.80 59.78
C SER A 20 -28.88 7.34 59.12
N THR A 21 -29.55 6.51 58.31
CA THR A 21 -31.01 6.26 58.17
C THR A 21 -32.09 7.33 58.43
N THR A 22 -33.09 7.44 57.51
CA THR A 22 -34.50 6.94 57.67
C THR A 22 -35.32 7.17 56.37
N ARG A 23 -35.88 6.10 55.75
CA ARG A 23 -37.33 5.69 55.64
C ARG A 23 -38.23 6.66 54.80
N LEU A 24 -39.16 6.25 53.92
CA LEU A 24 -40.22 5.22 53.98
C LEU A 24 -40.92 5.05 52.60
N SER A 25 -41.32 3.81 52.24
CA SER A 25 -42.59 3.31 51.61
C SER A 25 -43.25 4.06 50.42
N SER A 26 -44.00 3.48 49.47
CA SER A 26 -44.48 2.12 49.12
C SER A 26 -45.52 2.28 47.99
N LEU A 27 -45.85 1.17 47.31
CA LEU A 27 -47.12 0.83 46.62
C LEU A 27 -47.16 0.90 45.08
N SER A 28 -47.46 -0.29 44.53
CA SER A 28 -47.86 -0.60 43.16
C SER A 28 -49.41 -0.77 43.09
N PRO A 29 -50.01 -1.24 41.98
CA PRO A 29 -50.78 -0.49 40.97
C PRO A 29 -52.30 -0.79 41.00
N PRO A 30 -53.10 -0.36 40.00
CA PRO A 30 -53.98 -1.35 39.35
C PRO A 30 -54.26 -1.15 37.84
N SER A 31 -55.02 -2.10 37.30
CA SER A 31 -55.29 -2.52 35.92
C SER A 31 -56.65 -2.09 35.31
N HIS A 32 -56.75 -2.27 33.97
CA HIS A 32 -57.93 -2.57 33.09
C HIS A 32 -58.99 -1.50 32.70
N HIS A 33 -59.21 -1.35 31.37
CA HIS A 33 -60.50 -1.34 30.60
C HIS A 33 -60.23 -0.91 29.13
N LEU A 34 -60.32 -1.75 28.08
CA LEU A 34 -61.46 -2.24 27.25
C LEU A 34 -62.32 -1.19 26.51
N ASN A 35 -62.32 -1.31 25.17
CA ASN A 35 -63.33 -0.96 24.14
C ASN A 35 -63.58 0.51 23.71
N LYS A 36 -63.21 0.84 22.46
CA LYS A 36 -64.18 1.10 21.35
C LYS A 36 -63.47 1.29 20.01
N LEU A 37 -63.76 0.39 19.07
CA LEU A 37 -63.39 0.44 17.66
C LEU A 37 -64.61 -0.06 16.90
N LEU A 38 -65.24 0.80 16.07
CA LEU A 38 -66.02 0.47 14.87
C LEU A 38 -66.90 1.64 14.42
N SER A 39 -66.58 2.19 13.25
CA SER A 39 -67.47 2.39 12.08
C SER A 39 -66.64 3.20 11.07
N HIS A 40 -66.37 2.79 9.83
CA HIS A 40 -67.24 2.29 8.78
C HIS A 40 -66.37 1.73 7.63
N LEU A 41 -66.75 0.59 7.04
CA LEU A 41 -67.02 0.38 5.59
C LEU A 41 -66.91 -1.11 5.17
N LEU A 42 -67.89 -1.52 4.37
CA LEU A 42 -68.20 -2.86 3.88
C LEU A 42 -67.54 -3.16 2.50
N LYS A 43 -67.36 -4.46 2.23
CA LYS A 43 -66.73 -5.24 1.11
C LYS A 43 -67.46 -5.15 -0.28
N PRO A 44 -67.15 -5.95 -1.36
CA PRO A 44 -65.91 -6.50 -2.00
C PRO A 44 -65.81 -6.46 -3.59
N ILE A 45 -64.57 -6.53 -4.16
CA ILE A 45 -63.95 -7.21 -5.39
C ILE A 45 -64.82 -7.56 -6.66
N PRO A 46 -64.43 -7.36 -7.98
CA PRO A 46 -63.29 -8.02 -8.71
C PRO A 46 -62.54 -7.36 -9.93
N LYS A 47 -61.29 -7.87 -10.14
CA LYS A 47 -60.34 -7.93 -11.31
C LYS A 47 -60.51 -7.08 -12.60
N SER A 48 -59.44 -6.38 -13.04
CA SER A 48 -58.70 -6.61 -14.31
C SER A 48 -57.38 -5.78 -14.39
N LEU A 49 -56.42 -6.23 -15.22
CA LEU A 49 -55.11 -5.62 -15.50
C LEU A 49 -55.21 -4.38 -16.41
N HIS A 50 -54.50 -3.30 -16.09
CA HIS A 50 -53.94 -2.37 -17.08
C HIS A 50 -52.68 -1.66 -16.55
N VAL A 51 -51.62 -1.69 -17.37
CA VAL A 51 -50.38 -0.94 -17.21
C VAL A 51 -50.62 0.50 -17.69
N THR A 52 -50.38 1.49 -16.84
CA THR A 52 -50.20 2.89 -17.25
C THR A 52 -49.06 3.54 -16.45
N HIS A 53 -48.08 4.08 -17.15
CA HIS A 53 -47.03 4.92 -16.60
C HIS A 53 -47.63 6.25 -16.13
N SER A 54 -47.50 6.59 -14.84
CA SER A 54 -47.73 7.94 -14.33
C SER A 54 -46.41 8.56 -13.88
N LYS A 55 -46.05 9.68 -14.51
CA LYS A 55 -45.00 10.60 -14.03
C LYS A 55 -45.55 11.30 -12.79
N ASN A 56 -44.82 11.24 -11.67
CA ASN A 56 -45.16 12.02 -10.48
C ASN A 56 -44.27 13.27 -10.38
N PRO A 57 -44.85 14.48 -10.20
CA PRO A 57 -44.17 15.75 -10.32
C PRO A 57 -43.67 16.23 -8.95
N LEU A 58 -42.38 16.03 -8.68
CA LEU A 58 -41.67 16.62 -7.53
C LEU A 58 -40.26 17.12 -7.90
N SER A 59 -39.90 17.11 -9.19
CA SER A 59 -38.58 17.54 -9.68
C SER A 59 -38.40 19.05 -9.77
N ASP A 60 -39.47 19.85 -9.65
CA ASP A 60 -39.45 21.25 -10.08
C ASP A 60 -39.47 22.28 -8.93
N ILE A 61 -39.30 21.85 -7.67
CA ILE A 61 -39.26 22.75 -6.50
C ILE A 61 -38.05 22.48 -5.61
N ILE A 62 -36.83 22.39 -6.16
CA ILE A 62 -35.59 22.75 -5.42
C ILE A 62 -34.60 23.31 -6.43
N ARG A 63 -34.81 24.56 -6.83
CA ARG A 63 -33.85 25.30 -7.65
C ARG A 63 -33.81 26.75 -7.19
N GLU A 64 -33.16 26.98 -6.05
CA GLU A 64 -32.28 28.14 -5.83
C GLU A 64 -31.72 28.20 -4.39
N THR A 65 -30.46 28.63 -4.32
CA THR A 65 -29.72 29.13 -3.14
C THR A 65 -29.39 28.17 -1.99
N THR A 66 -28.19 27.60 -2.04
CA THR A 66 -27.08 27.97 -1.13
C THR A 66 -25.80 27.29 -1.64
N LYS A 67 -24.86 28.08 -2.17
CA LYS A 67 -23.49 27.60 -2.45
C LYS A 67 -22.81 27.41 -1.10
N ASN A 68 -22.55 26.16 -0.74
CA ASN A 68 -21.72 25.80 0.40
C ASN A 68 -20.25 26.06 0.03
N PRO A 69 -19.52 26.95 0.75
CA PRO A 69 -18.16 27.34 0.36
C PRO A 69 -17.08 26.27 0.61
N ASP A 70 -17.43 25.12 1.22
CA ASP A 70 -16.45 24.09 1.62
C ASP A 70 -16.26 22.95 0.62
N ASN A 71 -16.86 23.01 -0.58
CA ASN A 71 -16.64 21.99 -1.60
C ASN A 71 -15.37 22.30 -2.41
N ASN A 72 -14.25 22.43 -1.71
CA ASN A 72 -12.93 22.52 -2.32
C ASN A 72 -12.51 21.08 -2.68
N SER A 73 -12.96 20.63 -3.85
CA SER A 73 -12.46 19.42 -4.52
C SER A 73 -10.93 19.49 -4.53
N LEU A 74 -10.30 18.68 -3.66
CA LEU A 74 -8.85 18.48 -3.65
C LEU A 74 -8.48 17.78 -4.96
N TYR A 75 -8.11 18.56 -5.97
CA TYR A 75 -7.54 18.05 -7.20
C TYR A 75 -6.14 17.52 -6.89
N PHE A 76 -5.98 16.20 -6.92
CA PHE A 76 -4.69 15.53 -6.81
C PHE A 76 -3.95 15.66 -8.14
N ASN A 77 -2.79 16.31 -8.14
CA ASN A 77 -1.93 16.41 -9.32
C ASN A 77 -1.07 15.15 -9.44
N ASP A 78 -1.45 14.28 -10.38
CA ASP A 78 -0.79 13.01 -10.70
C ASP A 78 0.38 13.21 -11.69
N ASP A 79 1.27 14.14 -11.34
CA ASP A 79 2.38 14.58 -12.20
C ASP A 79 3.71 13.92 -11.78
N ASP A 80 3.65 12.79 -11.06
CA ASP A 80 4.80 12.01 -10.60
C ASP A 80 4.84 10.64 -11.28
N ASP A 81 5.81 10.47 -12.16
CA ASP A 81 5.93 9.34 -13.09
C ASP A 81 6.66 8.13 -12.48
N LYS A 82 6.64 8.00 -11.15
CA LYS A 82 7.34 6.94 -10.42
C LYS A 82 6.34 5.92 -9.85
N PRO A 83 6.66 4.62 -9.85
CA PRO A 83 5.81 3.62 -9.22
C PRO A 83 5.68 3.92 -7.73
N ARG A 84 4.53 3.64 -7.13
CA ARG A 84 4.30 3.87 -5.69
C ARG A 84 3.83 2.58 -5.01
N GLU A 85 4.15 2.34 -3.75
CA GLU A 85 3.76 1.09 -3.08
C GLU A 85 2.43 1.31 -2.35
N GLU A 86 1.57 0.30 -2.33
CA GLU A 86 0.25 0.34 -1.69
C GLU A 86 0.31 0.87 -0.26
N CYS A 87 1.12 0.30 0.63
CA CYS A 87 0.93 0.54 2.06
C CYS A 87 2.17 0.21 2.92
N GLY A 88 2.16 0.66 4.18
CA GLY A 88 3.05 0.19 5.24
C GLY A 88 2.25 -0.21 6.48
N VAL A 89 2.63 -1.31 7.13
CA VAL A 89 1.92 -1.83 8.33
C VAL A 89 2.84 -1.86 9.55
N VAL A 90 2.24 -1.68 10.73
CA VAL A 90 2.90 -1.77 12.04
C VAL A 90 2.00 -2.53 13.02
N GLY A 91 2.57 -3.38 13.86
CA GLY A 91 1.89 -3.99 15.00
C GLY A 91 2.78 -3.97 16.24
N ILE A 92 2.21 -3.66 17.41
CA ILE A 92 2.92 -3.57 18.69
C ILE A 92 2.13 -4.30 19.76
N TYR A 93 2.79 -5.14 20.55
CA TYR A 93 2.21 -5.88 21.66
C TYR A 93 3.06 -5.73 22.93
N GLY A 94 2.40 -5.40 24.05
CA GLY A 94 2.99 -5.41 25.38
C GLY A 94 3.72 -4.11 25.75
N ASP A 95 3.26 -2.95 25.26
CA ASP A 95 3.82 -1.64 25.60
C ASP A 95 2.70 -0.65 25.95
N THR A 96 2.77 -0.01 27.12
CA THR A 96 1.73 0.92 27.61
C THR A 96 1.53 2.14 26.71
N GLU A 97 2.51 2.45 25.85
CA GLU A 97 2.47 3.55 24.88
C GLU A 97 2.29 3.02 23.45
N ALA A 98 1.67 1.85 23.26
CA ALA A 98 1.58 1.17 21.96
C ALA A 98 1.06 2.08 20.84
N SER A 99 0.05 2.92 21.07
CA SER A 99 -0.47 3.84 20.06
C SER A 99 0.52 4.93 19.66
N ARG A 100 1.29 5.50 20.59
CA ARG A 100 2.32 6.51 20.30
C ARG A 100 3.50 5.91 19.56
N LEU A 101 3.93 4.72 19.97
CA LEU A 101 4.99 3.99 19.26
C LEU A 101 4.55 3.59 17.86
N CYS A 102 3.28 3.21 17.70
CA CYS A 102 2.70 2.93 16.40
C CYS A 102 2.70 4.19 15.53
N TYR A 103 2.30 5.35 16.07
CA TYR A 103 2.41 6.64 15.39
C TYR A 103 3.84 6.95 14.93
N LEU A 104 4.85 6.77 15.78
CA LEU A 104 6.26 6.99 15.43
C LEU A 104 6.73 6.02 14.34
N ALA A 105 6.43 4.73 14.47
CA ALA A 105 6.77 3.72 13.48
C ALA A 105 6.10 3.99 12.12
N LEU A 106 4.84 4.42 12.11
CA LEU A 106 4.16 4.84 10.88
C LEU A 106 4.79 6.09 10.26
N HIS A 107 5.27 7.03 11.07
CA HIS A 107 6.01 8.18 10.58
C HIS A 107 7.33 7.75 9.90
N ALA A 108 8.04 6.75 10.43
CA ALA A 108 9.21 6.15 9.77
C ALA A 108 8.86 5.45 8.44
N LEU A 109 7.63 4.96 8.29
CA LEU A 109 7.14 4.30 7.08
C LEU A 109 6.34 5.23 6.16
N GLN A 110 6.30 6.54 6.42
CA GLN A 110 5.45 7.49 5.68
C GLN A 110 5.73 7.51 4.17
N HIS A 111 6.94 7.13 3.73
CA HIS A 111 7.27 7.00 2.31
C HIS A 111 6.48 5.90 1.58
N ARG A 112 5.96 4.90 2.31
CA ARG A 112 5.12 3.82 1.76
C ARG A 112 3.66 4.23 1.52
N GLY A 113 3.24 5.42 1.96
CA GLY A 113 1.87 5.88 1.73
C GLY A 113 1.60 7.21 2.42
N GLN A 114 1.02 8.17 1.71
CA GLN A 114 0.82 9.55 2.18
C GLN A 114 -0.66 9.96 2.17
N GLU A 115 -1.53 9.12 1.63
CA GLU A 115 -2.92 9.42 1.31
C GLU A 115 -3.84 9.16 2.51
N GLY A 116 -3.44 8.29 3.43
CA GLY A 116 -4.14 8.11 4.68
C GLY A 116 -3.31 7.39 5.73
N ALA A 117 -3.71 7.54 6.99
CA ALA A 117 -3.11 6.85 8.11
C ALA A 117 -4.19 6.41 9.11
N GLY A 118 -3.91 5.36 9.86
CA GLY A 118 -4.83 4.82 10.84
C GLY A 118 -4.12 4.03 11.93
N ILE A 119 -4.69 4.06 13.14
CA ILE A 119 -4.25 3.29 14.29
C ILE A 119 -5.48 2.69 14.96
N VAL A 120 -5.37 1.41 15.32
CA VAL A 120 -6.32 0.69 16.16
C VAL A 120 -5.57 0.19 17.38
N CYS A 121 -6.09 0.46 18.58
CA CYS A 121 -5.54 -0.06 19.83
C CYS A 121 -6.61 -0.83 20.61
N VAL A 122 -6.17 -1.58 21.62
CA VAL A 122 -7.09 -2.26 22.55
C VAL A 122 -7.07 -1.60 23.91
N HIS A 123 -8.24 -1.13 24.35
CA HIS A 123 -8.46 -0.64 25.71
C HIS A 123 -9.68 -1.33 26.32
N ASP A 124 -9.55 -1.86 27.53
CA ASP A 124 -10.64 -2.54 28.24
C ASP A 124 -11.36 -3.62 27.39
N ASN A 125 -10.59 -4.42 26.64
CA ASN A 125 -11.08 -5.43 25.69
C ASN A 125 -11.95 -4.88 24.53
N VAL A 126 -11.81 -3.59 24.22
CA VAL A 126 -12.51 -2.93 23.11
C VAL A 126 -11.47 -2.36 22.14
N LEU A 127 -11.67 -2.64 20.84
CA LEU A 127 -10.85 -2.04 19.79
C LEU A 127 -11.30 -0.60 19.55
N GLN A 128 -10.40 0.35 19.79
CA GLN A 128 -10.59 1.77 19.52
C GLN A 128 -9.81 2.15 18.25
N SER A 129 -10.45 2.87 17.33
CA SER A 129 -9.89 3.19 16.02
C SER A 129 -9.94 4.67 15.75
N VAL A 130 -8.84 5.21 15.22
CA VAL A 130 -8.79 6.54 14.60
C VAL A 130 -8.11 6.40 13.25
N THR A 131 -8.83 6.77 12.19
CA THR A 131 -8.33 6.79 10.81
C THR A 131 -8.58 8.15 10.18
N GLY A 132 -7.76 8.53 9.20
CA GLY A 132 -7.87 9.82 8.52
C GLY A 132 -7.14 9.85 7.18
N VAL A 133 -7.56 10.78 6.33
CA VAL A 133 -6.88 11.10 5.06
C VAL A 133 -5.74 12.07 5.36
N GLY A 134 -4.60 11.85 4.73
CA GLY A 134 -3.41 12.69 4.87
C GLY A 134 -2.20 11.98 5.49
N LEU A 135 -1.17 12.78 5.79
CA LEU A 135 0.05 12.31 6.45
C LEU A 135 -0.27 11.87 7.88
N VAL A 136 0.59 11.02 8.45
CA VAL A 136 0.49 10.57 9.85
C VAL A 136 0.38 11.75 10.81
N SER A 137 1.19 12.80 10.62
CA SER A 137 1.17 14.01 11.45
C SER A 137 -0.05 14.92 11.25
N GLU A 138 -0.73 14.82 10.10
CA GLU A 138 -1.99 15.54 9.84
C GLU A 138 -3.18 14.79 10.44
N VAL A 139 -3.13 13.45 10.40
CA VAL A 139 -4.19 12.58 10.92
C VAL A 139 -4.17 12.55 12.44
N PHE A 140 -3.00 12.42 13.07
CA PHE A 140 -2.86 12.27 14.51
C PHE A 140 -2.28 13.52 15.16
N ASN A 141 -2.98 14.03 16.16
CA ASN A 141 -2.47 14.99 17.12
C ASN A 141 -2.52 14.36 18.52
N GLU A 142 -1.92 15.04 19.50
CA GLU A 142 -1.86 14.59 20.89
C GLU A 142 -3.24 14.16 21.42
N SER A 143 -4.26 14.99 21.20
CA SER A 143 -5.63 14.71 21.66
C SER A 143 -6.27 13.48 21.02
N LYS A 144 -5.88 13.11 19.78
CA LYS A 144 -6.34 11.88 19.14
C LYS A 144 -5.58 10.66 19.66
N LEU A 145 -4.28 10.79 19.93
CA LEU A 145 -3.48 9.72 20.52
C LEU A 145 -3.91 9.42 21.96
N ASP A 146 -4.29 10.44 22.74
CA ASP A 146 -4.85 10.28 24.08
C ASP A 146 -6.16 9.48 24.10
N LYS A 147 -6.87 9.41 22.97
CA LYS A 147 -8.08 8.59 22.79
C LYS A 147 -7.78 7.15 22.36
N LEU A 148 -6.50 6.79 22.26
CA LEU A 148 -6.03 5.45 21.91
C LEU A 148 -5.14 4.87 23.02
N PRO A 149 -5.60 4.77 24.29
CA PRO A 149 -4.88 4.05 25.32
C PRO A 149 -4.83 2.54 25.01
N GLY A 150 -3.82 1.84 25.52
CA GLY A 150 -3.76 0.38 25.42
C GLY A 150 -2.36 -0.18 25.20
N ASP A 151 -2.22 -1.46 25.53
CA ASP A 151 -0.92 -2.15 25.50
C ASP A 151 -0.64 -2.84 24.14
N ILE A 152 -1.64 -2.83 23.23
CA ILE A 152 -1.58 -3.48 21.94
C ILE A 152 -2.17 -2.55 20.89
N ALA A 153 -1.46 -2.37 19.77
CA ALA A 153 -1.92 -1.54 18.66
C ALA A 153 -1.47 -2.09 17.30
N ILE A 154 -2.25 -1.81 16.27
CA ILE A 154 -1.85 -1.94 14.87
C ILE A 154 -2.04 -0.61 14.17
N GLY A 155 -1.24 -0.37 13.13
CA GLY A 155 -1.27 0.86 12.37
C GLY A 155 -0.98 0.63 10.91
N HIS A 156 -1.37 1.61 10.12
CA HIS A 156 -1.30 1.56 8.68
C HIS A 156 -1.05 2.94 8.07
N VAL A 157 -0.18 3.01 7.08
CA VAL A 157 -0.07 4.13 6.13
C VAL A 157 -0.49 3.65 4.75
N ARG A 158 -1.35 4.42 4.10
CA ARG A 158 -2.00 4.07 2.84
C ARG A 158 -1.49 4.93 1.71
N TYR A 159 -1.29 4.28 0.57
CA TYR A 159 -1.17 4.86 -0.74
C TYR A 159 -2.45 4.63 -1.56
N SER A 160 -2.78 5.55 -2.47
CA SER A 160 -3.95 5.43 -3.35
C SER A 160 -3.62 6.01 -4.72
N THR A 161 -3.85 5.24 -5.77
CA THR A 161 -3.74 5.69 -7.17
C THR A 161 -5.07 5.68 -7.87
N ALA A 162 -5.35 6.78 -8.59
CA ALA A 162 -6.59 7.02 -9.33
C ALA A 162 -7.90 6.91 -8.53
N GLY A 163 -8.38 8.06 -8.02
CA GLY A 163 -9.74 8.29 -7.51
C GLY A 163 -9.77 8.93 -6.12
N SER A 164 -10.90 9.52 -5.73
CA SER A 164 -11.00 10.37 -4.53
C SER A 164 -10.49 9.64 -3.28
N SER A 165 -9.54 10.24 -2.53
CA SER A 165 -9.05 9.77 -1.24
C SER A 165 -10.19 9.64 -0.22
N MET A 166 -10.94 8.55 -0.32
CA MET A 166 -12.13 8.37 0.47
C MET A 166 -11.75 7.77 1.81
N LEU A 167 -12.17 8.43 2.88
CA LEU A 167 -11.94 7.99 4.26
C LEU A 167 -12.31 6.52 4.49
N LYS A 168 -13.35 6.03 3.79
CA LYS A 168 -13.83 4.64 3.89
C LYS A 168 -12.77 3.58 3.55
N ASN A 169 -11.77 3.94 2.75
CA ASN A 169 -10.71 3.02 2.33
C ASN A 169 -9.44 3.15 3.19
N VAL A 170 -9.44 3.97 4.26
CA VAL A 170 -8.29 4.11 5.15
C VAL A 170 -8.31 3.00 6.21
N GLN A 171 -7.27 2.16 6.17
CA GLN A 171 -7.00 1.08 7.12
C GLN A 171 -6.34 1.63 8.42
N PRO A 172 -6.31 0.87 9.53
CA PRO A 172 -6.79 -0.51 9.70
C PRO A 172 -8.32 -0.63 9.70
N PHE A 173 -8.83 -1.74 9.15
CA PHE A 173 -10.26 -2.06 9.20
C PHE A 173 -10.59 -2.82 10.46
N VAL A 174 -11.72 -2.48 11.09
CA VAL A 174 -12.23 -3.14 12.30
C VAL A 174 -13.62 -3.67 12.02
N ALA A 175 -13.85 -4.94 12.35
CA ALA A 175 -15.16 -5.56 12.28
C ALA A 175 -15.46 -6.35 13.55
N ALA A 176 -16.73 -6.34 13.96
CA ALA A 176 -17.26 -7.25 14.97
C ALA A 176 -17.93 -8.43 14.28
N TYR A 177 -17.74 -9.63 14.82
CA TYR A 177 -18.36 -10.85 14.32
C TYR A 177 -18.63 -11.81 15.48
N ARG A 178 -19.12 -13.01 15.18
CA ARG A 178 -19.58 -13.99 16.20
C ARG A 178 -18.52 -14.41 17.24
N PHE A 179 -17.25 -14.02 17.09
CA PHE A 179 -16.17 -14.38 18.01
C PHE A 179 -15.43 -13.19 18.63
N GLY A 180 -15.99 -11.98 18.53
CA GLY A 180 -15.40 -10.77 19.08
C GLY A 180 -15.15 -9.72 18.01
N SER A 181 -14.17 -8.88 18.25
CA SER A 181 -13.72 -7.82 17.34
C SER A 181 -12.33 -8.15 16.78
N VAL A 182 -12.15 -7.85 15.50
CA VAL A 182 -10.86 -8.01 14.82
C VAL A 182 -10.53 -6.75 14.03
N GLY A 183 -9.32 -6.26 14.22
CA GLY A 183 -8.67 -5.24 13.41
C GLY A 183 -7.70 -5.88 12.43
N VAL A 184 -7.53 -5.32 11.23
CA VAL A 184 -6.53 -5.76 10.26
C VAL A 184 -5.92 -4.56 9.52
N ALA A 185 -4.60 -4.61 9.35
CA ALA A 185 -3.85 -3.76 8.44
C ALA A 185 -3.10 -4.64 7.43
N HIS A 186 -3.14 -4.27 6.16
CA HIS A 186 -2.68 -5.08 5.03
C HIS A 186 -1.83 -4.24 4.07
N ASN A 187 -0.63 -4.71 3.77
CA ASN A 187 0.17 -4.28 2.62
C ASN A 187 0.23 -5.42 1.59
N GLY A 188 -0.28 -5.17 0.38
CA GLY A 188 -0.31 -6.17 -0.69
C GLY A 188 -1.44 -5.92 -1.68
N ASN A 189 -1.73 -6.93 -2.51
CA ASN A 189 -2.88 -6.91 -3.41
C ASN A 189 -3.36 -8.34 -3.67
N LEU A 190 -4.65 -8.56 -3.50
CA LEU A 190 -5.31 -9.84 -3.76
C LEU A 190 -5.71 -9.96 -5.24
N VAL A 191 -5.01 -10.81 -5.98
CA VAL A 191 -5.22 -11.05 -7.42
C VAL A 191 -6.59 -11.66 -7.71
N ASN A 192 -7.11 -12.50 -6.81
CA ASN A 192 -8.42 -13.14 -6.93
C ASN A 192 -9.54 -12.39 -6.19
N TYR A 193 -9.34 -11.11 -5.82
CA TYR A 193 -10.30 -10.28 -5.09
C TYR A 193 -11.72 -10.33 -5.67
N GLN A 194 -11.87 -10.14 -6.99
CA GLN A 194 -13.20 -10.09 -7.62
C GLN A 194 -13.97 -11.40 -7.47
N ALA A 195 -13.28 -12.54 -7.65
CA ALA A 195 -13.89 -13.85 -7.52
C ALA A 195 -14.33 -14.09 -6.07
N LEU A 196 -13.47 -13.76 -5.09
CA LEU A 196 -13.79 -13.89 -3.67
C LEU A 196 -14.94 -12.99 -3.24
N ARG A 197 -14.94 -11.72 -3.69
CA ARG A 197 -16.01 -10.78 -3.43
C ARG A 197 -17.34 -11.25 -4.00
N ALA A 198 -17.36 -11.69 -5.27
CA ALA A 198 -18.57 -12.20 -5.90
C ALA A 198 -19.11 -13.45 -5.19
N GLU A 199 -18.25 -14.40 -4.79
CA GLU A 199 -18.67 -15.56 -4.00
C GLU A 199 -19.30 -15.14 -2.66
N LEU A 200 -18.71 -14.15 -1.98
CA LEU A 200 -19.22 -13.65 -0.70
C LEU A 200 -20.56 -12.89 -0.87
N GLU A 201 -20.70 -12.07 -1.91
CA GLU A 201 -21.93 -11.33 -2.25
C GLU A 201 -23.08 -12.28 -2.63
N GLU A 202 -22.81 -13.35 -3.40
CA GLU A 202 -23.80 -14.38 -3.74
C GLU A 202 -24.33 -15.10 -2.49
N ASN A 203 -23.50 -15.20 -1.44
CA ASN A 203 -23.88 -15.74 -0.14
C ASN A 203 -24.46 -14.69 0.83
N GLY A 204 -24.75 -13.48 0.35
CA GLY A 204 -25.42 -12.42 1.10
C GLY A 204 -24.50 -11.50 1.91
N SER A 205 -23.19 -11.51 1.67
CA SER A 205 -22.28 -10.52 2.25
C SER A 205 -22.51 -9.14 1.64
N ILE A 206 -22.41 -8.11 2.47
CA ILE A 206 -22.36 -6.71 2.03
C ILE A 206 -20.95 -6.19 2.23
N PHE A 207 -20.50 -5.31 1.33
CA PHE A 207 -19.18 -4.67 1.39
C PHE A 207 -19.37 -3.17 1.52
N ASN A 208 -18.72 -2.58 2.51
CA ASN A 208 -18.73 -1.13 2.74
C ASN A 208 -17.62 -0.41 1.93
N THR A 209 -16.63 -1.16 1.46
CA THR A 209 -15.45 -0.64 0.76
C THR A 209 -15.17 -1.42 -0.52
N SER A 210 -14.24 -0.89 -1.32
CA SER A 210 -13.64 -1.59 -2.46
C SER A 210 -12.24 -2.11 -2.15
N SER A 211 -11.86 -2.13 -0.88
CA SER A 211 -10.57 -2.64 -0.42
C SER A 211 -10.60 -4.16 -0.32
N ASP A 212 -9.49 -4.77 -0.71
CA ASP A 212 -9.27 -6.21 -0.63
C ASP A 212 -9.15 -6.72 0.80
N THR A 213 -8.76 -5.84 1.71
CA THR A 213 -8.67 -6.09 3.16
C THR A 213 -10.02 -6.48 3.76
N GLU A 214 -11.14 -5.93 3.26
CA GLU A 214 -12.48 -6.28 3.76
C GLU A 214 -12.86 -7.73 3.40
N VAL A 215 -12.42 -8.23 2.23
CA VAL A 215 -12.63 -9.64 1.84
C VAL A 215 -11.97 -10.58 2.85
N VAL A 216 -10.78 -10.24 3.34
CA VAL A 216 -10.08 -11.04 4.36
C VAL A 216 -10.93 -11.15 5.64
N LEU A 217 -11.52 -10.06 6.10
CA LEU A 217 -12.41 -10.05 7.28
C LEU A 217 -13.66 -10.93 7.07
N HIS A 218 -14.28 -10.85 5.89
CA HIS A 218 -15.43 -11.70 5.56
C HIS A 218 -15.07 -13.19 5.55
N LEU A 219 -13.92 -13.56 4.96
CA LEU A 219 -13.44 -14.95 4.94
C LEU A 219 -13.20 -15.49 6.36
N ILE A 220 -12.59 -14.69 7.24
CA ILE A 220 -12.40 -15.03 8.66
C ILE A 220 -13.75 -15.20 9.37
N ALA A 221 -14.73 -14.34 9.06
CA ALA A 221 -16.04 -14.36 9.71
C ALA A 221 -16.85 -15.62 9.38
N ILE A 222 -16.80 -16.08 8.12
CA ILE A 222 -17.52 -17.28 7.66
C ILE A 222 -16.85 -18.60 8.05
N SER A 223 -15.52 -18.60 8.21
CA SER A 223 -14.74 -19.77 8.67
C SER A 223 -15.38 -20.38 9.91
N LYS A 224 -15.33 -21.70 10.11
CA LYS A 224 -15.87 -22.37 11.32
C LYS A 224 -14.77 -22.80 12.30
N ALA A 225 -13.51 -22.86 11.86
CA ALA A 225 -12.38 -23.41 12.62
C ALA A 225 -12.05 -22.67 13.92
N ARG A 226 -11.45 -23.37 14.89
CA ARG A 226 -11.03 -22.81 16.19
C ARG A 226 -9.64 -23.33 16.55
N PRO A 227 -8.74 -22.51 17.13
CA PRO A 227 -8.90 -21.12 17.59
C PRO A 227 -8.87 -20.07 16.47
N PHE A 228 -8.86 -18.76 16.80
CA PHE A 228 -8.85 -17.63 15.84
C PHE A 228 -7.79 -17.79 14.74
N LEU A 229 -6.60 -18.25 15.11
CA LEU A 229 -5.51 -18.57 14.19
C LEU A 229 -5.96 -19.42 13.00
N LEU A 230 -6.69 -20.53 13.24
CA LEU A 230 -7.10 -21.41 12.15
C LEU A 230 -8.06 -20.74 11.17
N ARG A 231 -8.77 -19.70 11.61
CA ARG A 231 -9.63 -18.88 10.74
C ARG A 231 -8.81 -18.01 9.81
N ILE A 232 -7.71 -17.45 10.32
CA ILE A 232 -6.73 -16.71 9.51
C ILE A 232 -6.13 -17.66 8.48
N VAL A 233 -5.71 -18.85 8.90
CA VAL A 233 -5.13 -19.86 7.99
C VAL A 233 -6.14 -20.25 6.89
N GLU A 234 -7.37 -20.63 7.25
CA GLU A 234 -8.43 -20.96 6.27
C GLU A 234 -8.75 -19.79 5.31
N ALA A 235 -8.69 -18.55 5.81
CA ALA A 235 -8.86 -17.38 4.95
C ALA A 235 -7.68 -17.25 3.98
N CYS A 236 -6.44 -17.32 4.48
CA CYS A 236 -5.20 -17.18 3.71
C CYS A 236 -5.04 -18.26 2.63
N GLU A 237 -5.50 -19.49 2.89
CA GLU A 237 -5.52 -20.58 1.90
C GLU A 237 -6.38 -20.27 0.66
N LYS A 238 -7.34 -19.35 0.77
CA LYS A 238 -8.18 -18.89 -0.35
C LYS A 238 -7.61 -17.66 -1.06
N LEU A 239 -6.62 -16.98 -0.46
CA LEU A 239 -6.06 -15.74 -1.00
C LEU A 239 -4.99 -16.06 -2.05
N GLU A 240 -5.14 -15.48 -3.24
CA GLU A 240 -4.12 -15.50 -4.28
C GLU A 240 -3.57 -14.08 -4.46
N GLY A 241 -2.25 -13.90 -4.35
CA GLY A 241 -1.61 -12.60 -4.52
C GLY A 241 -0.53 -12.35 -3.47
N ALA A 242 -0.34 -11.08 -3.13
CA ALA A 242 0.66 -10.64 -2.17
C ALA A 242 -0.02 -10.07 -0.94
N TYR A 243 0.48 -10.41 0.25
CA TYR A 243 -0.02 -9.84 1.50
C TYR A 243 1.00 -9.95 2.63
N SER A 244 1.20 -8.85 3.33
CA SER A 244 1.78 -8.78 4.66
C SER A 244 0.76 -8.09 5.56
N MET A 245 0.26 -8.83 6.55
CA MET A 245 -0.85 -8.38 7.38
C MET A 245 -0.49 -8.44 8.85
N VAL A 246 -1.04 -7.50 9.61
CA VAL A 246 -1.11 -7.57 11.06
C VAL A 246 -2.58 -7.51 11.49
N PHE A 247 -2.97 -8.44 12.35
CA PHE A 247 -4.30 -8.54 12.94
C PHE A 247 -4.25 -8.24 14.42
N LEU A 248 -5.29 -7.60 14.91
CA LEU A 248 -5.48 -7.26 16.31
C LEU A 248 -6.80 -7.85 16.79
N THR A 249 -6.77 -8.64 17.85
CA THR A 249 -7.97 -9.00 18.62
C THR A 249 -7.89 -8.35 20.00
N GLU A 250 -8.84 -8.63 20.88
CA GLU A 250 -8.89 -8.07 22.24
C GLU A 250 -7.65 -8.43 23.08
N ASP A 251 -6.94 -9.51 22.76
CA ASP A 251 -5.83 -10.01 23.57
C ASP A 251 -4.62 -10.53 22.76
N LYS A 252 -4.65 -10.44 21.43
CA LYS A 252 -3.57 -10.97 20.55
C LYS A 252 -3.22 -10.02 19.42
N LEU A 253 -1.94 -10.04 19.08
CA LEU A 253 -1.39 -9.50 17.84
C LEU A 253 -0.96 -10.66 16.96
N VAL A 254 -1.40 -10.69 15.70
CA VAL A 254 -1.02 -11.75 14.75
C VAL A 254 -0.36 -11.12 13.53
N ALA A 255 0.80 -11.62 13.12
CA ALA A 255 1.47 -11.23 11.88
C ALA A 255 1.42 -12.37 10.87
N VAL A 256 1.09 -12.05 9.62
CA VAL A 256 0.95 -13.00 8.52
C VAL A 256 1.72 -12.51 7.32
N ARG A 257 2.46 -13.41 6.67
CA ARG A 257 3.11 -13.13 5.39
C ARG A 257 2.71 -14.18 4.36
N ASP A 258 2.42 -13.75 3.13
CA ASP A 258 1.98 -14.64 2.06
C ASP A 258 3.00 -15.75 1.74
N PRO A 259 2.56 -16.90 1.18
CA PRO A 259 3.44 -18.02 0.87
C PRO A 259 4.60 -17.69 -0.09
N PHE A 260 4.48 -16.69 -0.95
CA PHE A 260 5.59 -16.29 -1.82
C PHE A 260 6.51 -15.25 -1.15
N GLY A 261 6.09 -14.65 -0.05
CA GLY A 261 6.84 -13.62 0.66
C GLY A 261 6.98 -12.31 -0.14
N PHE A 262 6.00 -11.98 -0.99
CA PHE A 262 6.07 -10.85 -1.92
C PHE A 262 6.35 -9.52 -1.23
N ARG A 263 5.64 -9.23 -0.13
CA ARG A 263 5.75 -7.98 0.64
C ARG A 263 6.64 -8.19 1.88
N PRO A 264 7.38 -7.17 2.33
CA PRO A 264 8.26 -7.29 3.48
C PRO A 264 7.49 -7.18 4.80
N LEU A 265 7.92 -7.99 5.77
CA LEU A 265 7.44 -7.94 7.14
C LEU A 265 8.53 -8.45 8.08
N VAL A 266 8.93 -7.61 9.02
CA VAL A 266 10.00 -7.88 9.99
C VAL A 266 9.47 -7.85 11.42
N MET A 267 10.15 -8.56 12.31
CA MET A 267 9.88 -8.60 13.74
C MET A 267 11.08 -8.05 14.52
N GLY A 268 10.79 -7.28 15.56
CA GLY A 268 11.78 -6.82 16.54
C GLY A 268 11.21 -6.79 17.95
N ARG A 269 12.08 -6.52 18.92
CA ARG A 269 11.71 -6.45 20.34
C ARG A 269 12.34 -5.26 21.04
N ARG A 270 11.54 -4.56 21.84
CA ARG A 270 12.00 -3.45 22.68
C ARG A 270 12.60 -3.96 24.00
N SER A 271 13.29 -3.09 24.71
CA SER A 271 13.96 -3.40 25.99
C SER A 271 13.02 -3.89 27.10
N ASN A 272 11.76 -3.43 27.10
CA ASN A 272 10.71 -3.89 28.03
C ASN A 272 10.08 -5.24 27.65
N GLY A 273 10.50 -5.85 26.53
CA GLY A 273 9.96 -7.11 26.02
C GLY A 273 8.83 -6.94 25.00
N ALA A 274 8.39 -5.71 24.71
CA ALA A 274 7.34 -5.46 23.73
C ALA A 274 7.77 -5.94 22.33
N VAL A 275 6.87 -6.63 21.65
CA VAL A 275 7.11 -7.20 20.31
C VAL A 275 6.54 -6.27 19.27
N VAL A 276 7.30 -6.03 18.21
CA VAL A 276 6.94 -5.12 17.13
C VAL A 276 7.05 -5.83 15.79
N PHE A 277 6.03 -5.69 14.95
CA PHE A 277 6.08 -6.01 13.53
C PHE A 277 6.04 -4.74 12.71
N ALA A 278 6.79 -4.70 11.62
CA ALA A 278 6.78 -3.56 10.69
C ALA A 278 7.10 -4.00 9.26
N SER A 279 6.67 -3.23 8.26
CA SER A 279 7.06 -3.48 6.86
C SER A 279 8.56 -3.33 6.61
N GLU A 280 9.27 -2.48 7.36
CA GLU A 280 10.72 -2.28 7.25
C GLU A 280 11.40 -2.14 8.62
N THR A 281 12.70 -2.46 8.67
CA THR A 281 13.50 -2.33 9.89
C THR A 281 13.67 -0.90 10.35
N CYS A 282 13.62 0.10 9.46
CA CYS A 282 13.76 1.52 9.84
C CYS A 282 12.69 1.97 10.86
N ALA A 283 11.51 1.35 10.85
CA ALA A 283 10.48 1.60 11.84
C ALA A 283 10.84 1.02 13.22
N LEU A 284 11.48 -0.15 13.23
CA LEU A 284 12.00 -0.77 14.45
C LEU A 284 13.12 0.09 15.05
N ASP A 285 14.04 0.54 14.20
CA ASP A 285 15.17 1.38 14.60
C ASP A 285 14.73 2.68 15.28
N LEU A 286 13.72 3.36 14.70
CA LEU A 286 13.21 4.63 15.26
C LEU A 286 12.63 4.47 16.67
N ILE A 287 11.97 3.35 16.96
CA ILE A 287 11.34 3.11 18.26
C ILE A 287 12.19 2.26 19.20
N GLU A 288 13.47 2.04 18.86
CA GLU A 288 14.42 1.24 19.64
C GLU A 288 13.96 -0.21 19.85
N ALA A 289 13.28 -0.78 18.86
CA ALA A 289 13.03 -2.21 18.79
C ALA A 289 14.22 -2.90 18.09
N THR A 290 14.93 -3.76 18.81
CA THR A 290 16.04 -4.54 18.25
C THR A 290 15.47 -5.53 17.22
N TYR A 291 15.95 -5.45 15.99
CA TYR A 291 15.58 -6.39 14.92
C TYR A 291 15.93 -7.84 15.32
N GLU A 292 14.95 -8.75 15.22
CA GLU A 292 15.15 -10.18 15.50
C GLU A 292 15.28 -10.97 14.20
N ARG A 293 14.27 -10.89 13.33
CA ARG A 293 14.22 -11.62 12.05
C ARG A 293 13.09 -11.13 11.15
N GLU A 294 13.08 -11.57 9.91
CA GLU A 294 11.90 -11.51 9.04
C GLU A 294 10.81 -12.48 9.52
N VAL A 295 9.55 -12.11 9.26
CA VAL A 295 8.45 -13.07 9.21
C VAL A 295 8.63 -13.89 7.93
N HIS A 296 8.63 -15.21 8.04
CA HIS A 296 8.93 -16.09 6.91
C HIS A 296 7.75 -16.17 5.91
N PRO A 297 8.02 -16.48 4.62
CA PRO A 297 6.96 -16.75 3.66
C PRO A 297 6.01 -17.85 4.16
N GLY A 298 4.71 -17.56 4.14
CA GLY A 298 3.66 -18.46 4.63
C GLY A 298 3.56 -18.56 6.16
N GLU A 299 4.33 -17.80 6.92
CA GLU A 299 4.32 -17.86 8.38
C GLU A 299 3.16 -17.07 8.99
N VAL A 300 2.56 -17.64 10.03
CA VAL A 300 1.60 -16.96 10.91
C VAL A 300 2.15 -16.95 12.33
N LEU A 301 2.54 -15.76 12.78
CA LEU A 301 3.02 -15.50 14.14
C LEU A 301 1.91 -14.95 15.01
N VAL A 302 1.76 -15.49 16.22
CA VAL A 302 0.86 -14.98 17.24
C VAL A 302 1.67 -14.48 18.41
N VAL A 303 1.33 -13.30 18.90
CA VAL A 303 1.85 -12.73 20.14
C VAL A 303 0.69 -12.54 21.10
N ASP A 304 0.82 -13.16 22.27
CA ASP A 304 -0.10 -12.98 23.38
C ASP A 304 0.67 -12.98 24.72
N LYS A 305 -0.05 -13.13 25.83
CA LYS A 305 0.53 -13.12 27.19
C LYS A 305 1.57 -14.22 27.43
N GLU A 306 1.58 -15.28 26.63
CA GLU A 306 2.56 -16.37 26.70
C GLU A 306 3.82 -16.06 25.89
N GLY A 307 3.79 -15.03 25.04
CA GLY A 307 4.90 -14.58 24.21
C GLY A 307 4.64 -14.82 22.71
N VAL A 308 5.72 -14.90 21.94
CA VAL A 308 5.68 -15.09 20.48
C VAL A 308 5.64 -16.59 20.15
N GLN A 309 4.67 -17.00 19.34
CA GLN A 309 4.51 -18.37 18.87
C GLN A 309 4.37 -18.39 17.34
N SER A 310 5.21 -19.17 16.65
CA SER A 310 5.05 -19.50 15.24
C SER A 310 4.17 -20.74 15.13
N LEU A 311 2.88 -20.54 14.88
CA LEU A 311 1.88 -21.60 15.02
C LEU A 311 1.48 -22.25 13.69
N CYS A 312 1.77 -21.59 12.57
CA CYS A 312 1.53 -22.15 11.25
C CYS A 312 2.61 -21.68 10.27
N LEU A 313 3.10 -22.63 9.48
CA LEU A 313 3.88 -22.37 8.28
C LEU A 313 3.10 -22.99 7.13
N MET A 314 2.36 -22.15 6.41
CA MET A 314 1.57 -22.57 5.25
C MET A 314 2.49 -23.18 4.20
N PRO A 315 2.02 -24.15 3.39
CA PRO A 315 2.77 -24.66 2.26
C PRO A 315 3.20 -23.49 1.38
N HIS A 316 4.51 -23.29 1.26
CA HIS A 316 5.07 -22.18 0.51
C HIS A 316 5.98 -22.69 -0.61
N PRO A 317 5.83 -22.16 -1.83
CA PRO A 317 6.76 -22.43 -2.92
C PRO A 317 8.08 -21.69 -2.68
N GLU A 318 8.97 -21.77 -3.66
CA GLU A 318 10.16 -20.93 -3.68
C GLU A 318 9.76 -19.43 -3.62
N PRO A 319 10.34 -18.63 -2.71
CA PRO A 319 9.98 -17.22 -2.52
C PRO A 319 10.05 -16.40 -3.81
N LYS A 320 9.28 -15.32 -3.86
CA LYS A 320 9.24 -14.35 -4.96
C LYS A 320 9.14 -12.93 -4.39
N SER A 321 10.02 -12.60 -3.45
CA SER A 321 10.15 -11.28 -2.82
C SER A 321 10.23 -10.15 -3.85
N CYS A 322 9.63 -8.99 -3.59
CA CYS A 322 9.58 -7.91 -4.57
C CYS A 322 10.96 -7.26 -4.77
N ILE A 323 11.61 -7.45 -5.92
CA ILE A 323 12.91 -6.80 -6.18
C ILE A 323 12.82 -5.27 -6.23
N PHE A 324 11.62 -4.73 -6.49
CA PHE A 324 11.39 -3.29 -6.55
C PHE A 324 11.53 -2.60 -5.18
N GLU A 325 11.48 -3.37 -4.08
CA GLU A 325 11.83 -2.89 -2.73
C GLU A 325 13.28 -2.38 -2.66
N HIS A 326 14.21 -3.14 -3.24
CA HIS A 326 15.61 -2.74 -3.30
C HIS A 326 15.87 -1.63 -4.31
N ILE A 327 15.12 -1.61 -5.43
CA ILE A 327 15.31 -0.61 -6.49
C ILE A 327 14.82 0.77 -6.02
N TYR A 328 13.64 0.85 -5.42
CA TYR A 328 12.98 2.14 -5.19
C TYR A 328 12.26 2.27 -3.83
N PHE A 329 11.46 1.28 -3.42
CA PHE A 329 10.50 1.50 -2.33
C PHE A 329 11.08 1.63 -0.94
N ALA A 330 11.86 0.64 -0.52
CA ALA A 330 12.39 0.63 0.83
C ALA A 330 13.37 1.79 1.04
N LEU A 331 13.47 2.28 2.27
CA LEU A 331 14.48 3.29 2.56
C LEU A 331 15.88 2.67 2.56
N PRO A 332 16.93 3.43 2.18
CA PRO A 332 18.29 2.90 2.17
C PRO A 332 18.79 2.40 3.52
N ASN A 333 18.28 2.94 4.64
CA ASN A 333 18.63 2.49 5.99
C ASN A 333 17.88 1.23 6.44
N SER A 334 17.07 0.62 5.58
CA SER A 334 16.37 -0.63 5.88
C SER A 334 17.15 -1.86 5.43
N ILE A 335 16.96 -2.96 6.17
CA ILE A 335 17.30 -4.30 5.76
C ILE A 335 16.01 -4.99 5.36
N VAL A 336 15.89 -5.32 4.07
CA VAL A 336 14.70 -5.97 3.51
C VAL A 336 15.15 -7.26 2.83
N TYR A 337 14.44 -8.37 3.07
CA TYR A 337 14.79 -9.69 2.53
C TYR A 337 16.25 -10.09 2.84
N GLY A 338 16.68 -9.84 4.08
CA GLY A 338 18.04 -10.09 4.56
C GLY A 338 19.14 -9.22 3.94
N ARG A 339 18.80 -8.21 3.13
CA ARG A 339 19.74 -7.42 2.35
C ARG A 339 19.65 -5.93 2.67
N SER A 340 20.81 -5.29 2.77
CA SER A 340 20.90 -3.82 2.86
C SER A 340 20.39 -3.19 1.56
N VAL A 341 19.40 -2.31 1.68
CA VAL A 341 18.86 -1.56 0.53
C VAL A 341 19.92 -0.59 0.00
N TYR A 342 20.69 0.06 0.88
CA TYR A 342 21.79 0.93 0.49
C TYR A 342 22.84 0.20 -0.36
N GLU A 343 23.35 -0.94 0.11
CA GLU A 343 24.38 -1.70 -0.61
C GLU A 343 23.89 -2.19 -1.97
N SER A 344 22.61 -2.62 -2.03
CA SER A 344 21.97 -3.03 -3.28
C SER A 344 22.01 -1.88 -4.30
N ARG A 345 21.52 -0.69 -3.92
CA ARG A 345 21.49 0.49 -4.80
C ARG A 345 22.88 0.97 -5.20
N HIS A 346 23.83 0.97 -4.27
CA HIS A 346 25.21 1.34 -4.56
C HIS A 346 25.79 0.41 -5.62
N THR A 347 25.60 -0.90 -5.45
CA THR A 347 26.09 -1.91 -6.40
C THR A 347 25.40 -1.81 -7.77
N PHE A 348 24.11 -1.46 -7.83
CA PHE A 348 23.44 -1.18 -9.12
C PHE A 348 24.15 -0.06 -9.89
N GLY A 349 24.58 0.99 -9.19
CA GLY A 349 25.40 2.07 -9.75
C GLY A 349 26.74 1.58 -10.30
N GLU A 350 27.45 0.74 -9.54
CA GLU A 350 28.73 0.17 -9.96
C GLU A 350 28.59 -0.71 -11.21
N ILE A 351 27.54 -1.52 -11.28
CA ILE A 351 27.23 -2.35 -12.46
C ILE A 351 26.99 -1.45 -13.67
N LEU A 352 26.16 -0.41 -13.53
CA LEU A 352 25.89 0.55 -14.61
C LEU A 352 27.15 1.25 -15.12
N ALA A 353 28.06 1.64 -14.23
CA ALA A 353 29.33 2.27 -14.61
C ALA A 353 30.27 1.29 -15.33
N THR A 354 30.19 0.00 -15.00
CA THR A 354 31.00 -1.06 -15.61
C THR A 354 30.48 -1.43 -17.00
N GLU A 355 29.17 -1.58 -17.14
CA GLU A 355 28.55 -2.11 -18.36
C GLU A 355 28.15 -1.03 -19.37
N ALA A 356 27.90 0.20 -18.89
CA ALA A 356 27.57 1.35 -19.73
C ALA A 356 28.38 2.59 -19.34
N PRO A 357 29.74 2.54 -19.41
CA PRO A 357 30.58 3.70 -19.18
C PRO A 357 30.37 4.77 -20.25
N VAL A 358 30.65 6.02 -19.92
CA VAL A 358 30.73 7.13 -20.87
C VAL A 358 31.68 8.19 -20.33
N ASP A 359 32.43 8.83 -21.23
CA ASP A 359 33.29 9.95 -20.85
C ASP A 359 32.43 11.12 -20.37
N CYS A 360 32.52 11.44 -19.09
CA CYS A 360 31.77 12.51 -18.46
C CYS A 360 32.64 13.30 -17.49
N ASP A 361 32.21 14.51 -17.17
CA ASP A 361 32.94 15.42 -16.29
C ASP A 361 32.35 15.42 -14.86
N VAL A 362 31.11 14.96 -14.71
CA VAL A 362 30.40 14.90 -13.43
C VAL A 362 29.32 13.83 -13.44
N VAL A 363 29.15 13.16 -12.30
CA VAL A 363 28.01 12.29 -12.01
C VAL A 363 27.08 12.99 -11.03
N ILE A 364 25.79 13.01 -11.34
CA ILE A 364 24.75 13.58 -10.48
C ILE A 364 23.62 12.56 -10.31
N ALA A 365 22.72 12.82 -9.36
CA ALA A 365 21.52 12.03 -9.14
C ALA A 365 20.26 12.83 -9.45
N VAL A 366 19.17 12.11 -9.75
CA VAL A 366 17.82 12.60 -9.51
C VAL A 366 17.48 12.36 -8.04
N PRO A 367 17.36 13.41 -7.20
CA PRO A 367 17.13 13.23 -5.78
C PRO A 367 15.66 12.92 -5.44
N ASP A 368 15.38 12.18 -4.38
CA ASP A 368 16.37 11.57 -3.46
C ASP A 368 16.70 10.12 -3.80
N SER A 369 15.87 9.45 -4.61
CA SER A 369 15.93 8.02 -4.85
C SER A 369 17.17 7.55 -5.61
N GLY A 370 17.66 8.35 -6.58
CA GLY A 370 18.82 8.01 -7.40
C GLY A 370 20.17 8.22 -6.72
N VAL A 371 20.22 8.86 -5.54
CA VAL A 371 21.48 9.33 -4.91
C VAL A 371 22.45 8.19 -4.63
N VAL A 372 21.97 7.09 -4.02
CA VAL A 372 22.85 5.97 -3.63
C VAL A 372 23.43 5.26 -4.86
N ALA A 373 22.62 5.07 -5.91
CA ALA A 373 23.10 4.50 -7.18
C ALA A 373 24.08 5.44 -7.90
N ALA A 374 23.86 6.77 -7.84
CA ALA A 374 24.80 7.75 -8.38
C ALA A 374 26.16 7.71 -7.69
N LEU A 375 26.18 7.54 -6.35
CA LEU A 375 27.42 7.38 -5.59
C LEU A 375 28.20 6.14 -6.03
N GLY A 376 27.53 5.00 -6.19
CA GLY A 376 28.16 3.78 -6.70
C GLY A 376 28.66 3.92 -8.14
N TYR A 377 27.88 4.57 -9.01
CA TYR A 377 28.30 4.87 -10.38
C TYR A 377 29.56 5.74 -10.40
N ALA A 378 29.56 6.84 -9.63
CA ALA A 378 30.67 7.78 -9.51
C ALA A 378 31.94 7.09 -9.00
N ALA A 379 31.81 6.30 -7.93
CA ALA A 379 32.92 5.53 -7.36
C ALA A 379 33.55 4.59 -8.38
N LYS A 380 32.74 3.87 -9.15
CA LYS A 380 33.23 2.91 -10.14
C LYS A 380 33.76 3.57 -11.41
N ALA A 381 33.15 4.67 -11.86
CA ALA A 381 33.57 5.43 -13.03
C ALA A 381 34.84 6.27 -12.77
N GLY A 382 35.21 6.51 -11.49
CA GLY A 382 36.33 7.37 -11.14
C GLY A 382 36.06 8.86 -11.40
N VAL A 383 34.78 9.25 -11.47
CA VAL A 383 34.31 10.63 -11.71
C VAL A 383 33.62 11.12 -10.45
N ALA A 384 33.89 12.36 -10.03
CA ALA A 384 33.32 12.90 -8.80
C ALA A 384 31.79 13.02 -8.87
N PHE A 385 31.11 12.53 -7.84
CA PHE A 385 29.71 12.85 -7.60
C PHE A 385 29.58 14.32 -7.20
N GLN A 386 28.57 15.00 -7.74
CA GLN A 386 28.18 16.35 -7.32
C GLN A 386 26.67 16.44 -7.20
N GLN A 387 26.21 17.28 -6.28
CA GLN A 387 24.79 17.59 -6.15
C GLN A 387 24.37 18.59 -7.24
N GLY A 388 24.10 18.09 -8.44
CA GLY A 388 23.68 18.90 -9.59
C GLY A 388 22.20 19.29 -9.59
N LEU A 389 21.37 18.55 -8.86
CA LEU A 389 19.94 18.84 -8.65
C LEU A 389 19.65 18.90 -7.15
N ILE A 390 18.85 19.88 -6.74
CA ILE A 390 18.40 20.06 -5.35
C ILE A 390 16.90 19.83 -5.31
N ARG A 391 16.45 18.87 -4.49
CA ARG A 391 15.03 18.68 -4.20
C ARG A 391 14.55 19.76 -3.25
N SER A 392 13.42 20.39 -3.55
CA SER A 392 12.78 21.30 -2.62
C SER A 392 12.06 20.53 -1.52
N HIS A 393 12.35 20.86 -0.25
CA HIS A 393 11.73 20.25 0.93
C HIS A 393 10.33 20.79 1.23
N TYR A 394 9.93 21.88 0.57
CA TYR A 394 8.69 22.62 0.87
C TYR A 394 7.60 22.39 -0.18
N VAL A 395 7.76 21.39 -1.03
CA VAL A 395 6.73 21.05 -2.03
C VAL A 395 5.64 20.23 -1.36
N GLY A 396 4.55 20.91 -1.00
CA GLY A 396 3.31 20.26 -0.56
C GLY A 396 2.49 19.64 -1.71
N ARG A 397 1.45 18.88 -1.34
CA ARG A 397 0.56 18.15 -2.28
C ARG A 397 -0.42 19.05 -3.03
N THR A 398 -0.83 20.16 -2.42
CA THR A 398 -1.78 21.13 -2.97
C THR A 398 -1.05 22.38 -3.38
N PHE A 399 -0.71 22.49 -4.67
CA PHE A 399 -0.40 23.77 -5.27
C PHE A 399 -1.60 24.24 -6.08
N ILE A 400 -2.09 25.44 -5.76
CA ILE A 400 -3.05 26.16 -6.59
C ILE A 400 -2.30 26.54 -7.88
N GLU A 401 -2.43 25.73 -8.92
CA GLU A 401 -1.83 26.02 -10.22
C GLU A 401 -2.60 27.16 -10.92
N PRO A 402 -1.95 28.28 -11.27
CA PRO A 402 -2.61 29.33 -12.03
C PRO A 402 -2.71 28.93 -13.51
N SER A 403 -3.91 28.54 -13.96
CA SER A 403 -4.27 28.30 -15.38
C SER A 403 -3.46 27.22 -16.15
N GLN A 404 -4.08 26.66 -17.20
CA GLN A 404 -3.54 25.59 -18.06
C GLN A 404 -2.13 25.87 -18.65
N LYS A 405 -1.71 27.15 -18.71
CA LYS A 405 -0.43 27.58 -19.31
C LYS A 405 0.81 27.34 -18.43
N ILE A 406 0.65 26.96 -17.15
CA ILE A 406 1.77 26.82 -16.18
C ILE A 406 2.11 25.34 -15.85
N ARG A 407 1.47 24.35 -16.50
CA ARG A 407 1.70 22.91 -16.25
C ARG A 407 3.16 22.41 -16.43
N ASP A 408 4.01 23.17 -17.13
CA ASP A 408 5.44 22.87 -17.28
C ASP A 408 6.30 23.15 -16.03
N PHE A 409 5.74 23.79 -14.98
CA PHE A 409 6.49 24.17 -13.78
C PHE A 409 6.62 23.08 -12.70
N GLY A 410 5.86 21.99 -12.77
CA GLY A 410 5.83 20.96 -11.71
C GLY A 410 7.22 20.42 -11.34
N VAL A 411 8.06 20.11 -12.33
CA VAL A 411 9.44 19.65 -12.08
C VAL A 411 10.35 20.78 -11.60
N LYS A 412 10.19 22.02 -12.09
CA LYS A 412 10.97 23.18 -11.62
C LYS A 412 10.65 23.57 -10.18
N LEU A 413 9.44 23.28 -9.71
CA LEU A 413 9.06 23.45 -8.30
C LEU A 413 9.68 22.37 -7.41
N LYS A 414 9.79 21.14 -7.91
CA LYS A 414 10.34 19.98 -7.19
C LYS A 414 11.87 19.95 -7.18
N LEU A 415 12.50 20.30 -8.31
CA LEU A 415 13.93 20.12 -8.56
C LEU A 415 14.53 21.43 -9.10
N SER A 416 15.60 21.88 -8.45
CA SER A 416 16.37 23.06 -8.85
C SER A 416 17.77 22.67 -9.32
N PRO A 417 18.19 23.03 -10.55
CA PRO A 417 19.51 22.70 -11.05
C PRO A 417 20.58 23.67 -10.51
N VAL A 418 21.77 23.13 -10.21
CA VAL A 418 22.92 23.92 -9.77
C VAL A 418 23.79 24.24 -11.00
N ARG A 419 23.55 25.40 -11.63
CA ARG A 419 24.25 25.82 -12.86
C ARG A 419 25.78 25.68 -12.76
N ALA A 420 26.38 26.10 -11.63
CA ALA A 420 27.83 26.01 -11.42
C ALA A 420 28.38 24.57 -11.49
N VAL A 421 27.55 23.55 -11.22
CA VAL A 421 27.93 22.14 -11.34
C VAL A 421 27.79 21.65 -12.79
N LEU A 422 26.84 22.18 -13.56
CA LEU A 422 26.37 21.64 -14.83
C LEU A 422 26.90 22.38 -16.07
N GLU A 423 27.14 23.68 -15.99
CA GLU A 423 27.45 24.55 -17.13
C GLU A 423 28.72 24.09 -17.88
N GLY A 424 28.58 23.86 -19.18
CA GLY A 424 29.65 23.41 -20.08
C GLY A 424 30.08 21.95 -19.94
N LYS A 425 29.49 21.18 -19.01
CA LYS A 425 29.92 19.81 -18.68
C LYS A 425 29.11 18.73 -19.39
N ARG A 426 29.75 17.57 -19.56
CA ARG A 426 29.11 16.29 -19.91
C ARG A 426 28.67 15.61 -18.63
N VAL A 427 27.36 15.44 -18.47
CA VAL A 427 26.73 15.06 -17.20
C VAL A 427 26.18 13.65 -17.32
N VAL A 428 26.62 12.75 -16.44
CA VAL A 428 25.87 11.52 -16.17
C VAL A 428 24.84 11.79 -15.09
N VAL A 429 23.59 11.46 -15.37
CA VAL A 429 22.46 11.61 -14.45
C VAL A 429 21.93 10.22 -14.14
N VAL A 430 21.99 9.83 -12.86
CA VAL A 430 21.48 8.54 -12.40
C VAL A 430 20.10 8.72 -11.77
N ASP A 431 19.14 7.92 -12.23
CA ASP A 431 17.79 7.81 -11.65
C ASP A 431 17.48 6.34 -11.36
N ASP A 432 16.49 6.07 -10.52
CA ASP A 432 16.13 4.70 -10.14
C ASP A 432 15.42 3.92 -11.25
N SER A 433 14.45 4.55 -11.92
CA SER A 433 13.58 3.89 -12.89
C SER A 433 12.99 4.87 -13.92
N ILE A 434 12.43 4.33 -15.00
CA ILE A 434 11.62 5.07 -15.97
C ILE A 434 10.30 4.31 -16.18
N VAL A 435 9.16 4.97 -15.96
CA VAL A 435 7.82 4.39 -16.15
C VAL A 435 7.16 4.90 -17.44
N ARG A 436 6.66 6.15 -17.47
CA ARG A 436 6.10 6.78 -18.69
C ARG A 436 7.12 7.66 -19.42
N GLY A 437 8.23 8.03 -18.77
CA GLY A 437 9.33 8.82 -19.33
C GLY A 437 9.10 10.34 -19.37
N THR A 438 7.94 10.81 -18.95
CA THR A 438 7.57 12.23 -18.96
C THR A 438 8.40 13.05 -17.97
N THR A 439 8.63 12.51 -16.77
CA THR A 439 9.46 13.17 -15.75
C THR A 439 10.93 13.20 -16.18
N SER A 440 11.45 12.09 -16.70
CA SER A 440 12.82 12.01 -17.20
C SER A 440 13.08 13.01 -18.34
N SER A 441 12.13 13.16 -19.27
CA SER A 441 12.21 14.18 -20.35
C SER A 441 12.29 15.60 -19.78
N LYS A 442 11.43 15.94 -18.80
CA LYS A 442 11.46 17.24 -18.11
C LYS A 442 12.79 17.48 -17.37
N ILE A 443 13.37 16.45 -16.74
CA ILE A 443 14.66 16.53 -16.02
C ILE A 443 15.81 16.75 -17.00
N VAL A 444 15.88 16.00 -18.10
CA VAL A 444 16.93 16.17 -19.11
C VAL A 444 16.88 17.59 -19.70
N ARG A 445 15.66 18.08 -20.02
CA ARG A 445 15.46 19.47 -20.47
C ARG A 445 15.97 20.49 -19.43
N LEU A 446 15.64 20.31 -18.16
CA LEU A 446 16.08 21.18 -17.06
C LEU A 446 17.61 21.26 -16.95
N ILE A 447 18.30 20.12 -17.12
CA ILE A 447 19.77 20.04 -17.05
C ILE A 447 20.42 20.71 -18.28
N LYS A 448 19.85 20.51 -19.47
CA LYS A 448 20.30 21.20 -20.70
C LYS A 448 20.09 22.71 -20.60
N GLU A 449 18.94 23.16 -20.09
CA GLU A 449 18.67 24.59 -19.81
C GLU A 449 19.62 25.20 -18.78
N ALA A 450 20.16 24.39 -17.87
CA ALA A 450 21.18 24.81 -16.90
C ALA A 450 22.59 24.90 -17.49
N GLY A 451 22.77 24.59 -18.79
CA GLY A 451 24.01 24.77 -19.53
C GLY A 451 24.84 23.51 -19.74
N ALA A 452 24.31 22.31 -19.44
CA ALA A 452 25.02 21.06 -19.71
C ALA A 452 25.27 20.87 -21.22
N LYS A 453 26.48 20.42 -21.57
CA LYS A 453 26.89 20.14 -22.96
C LYS A 453 26.28 18.85 -23.47
N GLU A 454 26.33 17.79 -22.66
CA GLU A 454 25.80 16.45 -22.95
C GLU A 454 25.11 15.92 -21.69
N VAL A 455 24.03 15.16 -21.85
CA VAL A 455 23.27 14.55 -20.75
C VAL A 455 23.10 13.05 -21.00
N HIS A 456 23.76 12.24 -20.20
CA HIS A 456 23.75 10.77 -20.29
C HIS A 456 22.91 10.20 -19.14
N MET A 457 21.75 9.62 -19.46
CA MET A 457 20.90 8.98 -18.47
C MET A 457 21.38 7.56 -18.15
N ARG A 458 21.38 7.21 -16.87
CA ARG A 458 21.67 5.87 -16.35
C ARG A 458 20.59 5.48 -15.36
N ILE A 459 19.92 4.36 -15.60
CA ILE A 459 18.73 3.94 -14.85
C ILE A 459 19.06 2.71 -14.02
N ALA A 460 18.97 2.82 -12.70
CA ALA A 460 19.29 1.77 -11.73
C ALA A 460 18.22 0.67 -11.62
N SER A 461 17.48 0.44 -12.69
CA SER A 461 16.54 -0.65 -12.86
C SER A 461 16.61 -1.20 -14.30
N PRO A 462 16.21 -2.46 -14.53
CA PRO A 462 15.83 -2.91 -15.86
C PRO A 462 14.62 -2.13 -16.40
N PRO A 463 14.36 -2.17 -17.73
CA PRO A 463 13.17 -1.57 -18.33
C PRO A 463 11.87 -2.18 -17.76
N ILE A 464 10.92 -1.33 -17.35
CA ILE A 464 9.63 -1.76 -16.80
C ILE A 464 8.65 -2.00 -17.95
N ILE A 465 8.33 -3.27 -18.23
CA ILE A 465 7.49 -3.69 -19.35
C ILE A 465 6.11 -4.22 -18.92
N GLY A 466 5.96 -4.61 -17.64
CA GLY A 466 4.72 -5.18 -17.11
C GLY A 466 4.25 -4.42 -15.87
N SER A 467 2.92 -4.30 -15.73
CA SER A 467 2.29 -3.76 -14.53
C SER A 467 2.44 -4.72 -13.35
N CYS A 468 2.58 -4.21 -12.13
CA CYS A 468 2.59 -5.04 -10.94
C CYS A 468 1.15 -5.40 -10.50
N TYR A 469 0.95 -6.66 -10.07
CA TYR A 469 -0.31 -7.14 -9.49
C TYR A 469 -0.21 -7.44 -7.99
N TYR A 470 0.91 -7.04 -7.36
CA TYR A 470 1.32 -7.50 -6.04
C TYR A 470 1.52 -6.36 -5.05
N GLY A 471 0.83 -5.23 -5.22
CA GLY A 471 0.86 -4.11 -4.28
C GLY A 471 1.79 -2.95 -4.65
N VAL A 472 2.27 -2.89 -5.89
CA VAL A 472 2.93 -1.68 -6.43
C VAL A 472 2.00 -1.05 -7.46
N ASP A 473 1.74 0.24 -7.31
CA ASP A 473 1.05 1.02 -8.31
C ASP A 473 1.96 1.21 -9.52
N THR A 474 1.51 0.64 -10.62
CA THR A 474 2.10 0.85 -11.93
C THR A 474 0.95 1.10 -12.91
N PRO A 475 1.15 1.98 -13.89
CA PRO A 475 0.13 2.24 -14.88
C PRO A 475 -0.09 1.02 -15.79
N SER A 476 -1.05 1.11 -16.71
CA SER A 476 -1.32 0.02 -17.64
C SER A 476 -0.09 -0.30 -18.52
N PRO A 477 0.08 -1.53 -19.04
CA PRO A 477 1.20 -1.86 -19.90
C PRO A 477 1.31 -0.94 -21.13
N GLU A 478 0.20 -0.41 -21.62
CA GLU A 478 0.17 0.53 -22.75
C GLU A 478 0.70 1.92 -22.38
N GLU A 479 0.64 2.29 -21.10
CA GLU A 479 1.17 3.56 -20.59
C GLU A 479 2.68 3.47 -20.30
N LEU A 480 3.21 2.26 -20.07
CA LEU A 480 4.64 2.01 -19.85
C LEU A 480 5.45 2.29 -21.12
N ILE A 481 6.45 3.17 -21.02
CA ILE A 481 7.25 3.58 -22.19
C ILE A 481 8.09 2.42 -22.72
N SER A 482 8.67 1.60 -21.85
CA SER A 482 9.51 0.46 -22.24
C SER A 482 8.73 -0.72 -22.81
N ASN A 483 7.40 -0.71 -22.70
CA ASN A 483 6.55 -1.68 -23.40
C ASN A 483 6.22 -1.24 -24.84
N ARG A 484 6.36 0.06 -25.15
CA ARG A 484 6.05 0.64 -26.47
C ARG A 484 7.27 0.99 -27.29
N MET A 485 8.40 1.26 -26.63
CA MET A 485 9.61 1.82 -27.22
C MET A 485 10.82 1.00 -26.81
N ASN A 486 11.75 0.80 -27.74
CA ASN A 486 13.07 0.28 -27.44
C ASN A 486 13.96 1.36 -26.79
N VAL A 487 15.15 0.97 -26.31
CA VAL A 487 16.04 1.89 -25.55
C VAL A 487 16.44 3.13 -26.36
N GLU A 488 16.66 2.99 -27.67
CA GLU A 488 17.05 4.10 -28.54
C GLU A 488 15.88 5.08 -28.75
N GLU A 489 14.67 4.55 -28.96
CA GLU A 489 13.45 5.35 -29.05
C GLU A 489 13.16 6.09 -27.74
N ILE A 490 13.39 5.45 -26.58
CA ILE A 490 13.26 6.10 -25.27
C ILE A 490 14.31 7.21 -25.12
N ARG A 491 15.56 6.96 -25.53
CA ARG A 491 16.66 7.94 -25.49
C ARG A 491 16.26 9.21 -26.25
N GLU A 492 15.72 9.05 -27.45
CA GLU A 492 15.21 10.14 -28.29
C GLU A 492 14.03 10.86 -27.64
N PHE A 493 13.05 10.11 -27.13
CA PHE A 493 11.86 10.66 -26.48
C PHE A 493 12.19 11.54 -25.28
N ILE A 494 13.12 11.10 -24.41
CA ILE A 494 13.55 11.89 -23.25
C ILE A 494 14.57 12.98 -23.62
N GLY A 495 15.11 12.98 -24.83
CA GLY A 495 16.05 13.98 -25.33
C GLY A 495 17.47 13.86 -24.74
N SER A 496 17.86 12.66 -24.29
CA SER A 496 19.20 12.40 -23.74
C SER A 496 20.23 12.06 -24.83
N ASP A 497 21.50 12.29 -24.56
CA ASP A 497 22.61 12.01 -25.48
C ASP A 497 22.96 10.51 -25.47
N SER A 498 22.77 9.84 -24.33
CA SER A 498 22.79 8.38 -24.24
C SER A 498 21.88 7.92 -23.10
N LEU A 499 21.34 6.71 -23.22
CA LEU A 499 20.51 6.07 -22.20
C LEU A 499 20.98 4.63 -21.99
N ALA A 500 21.13 4.21 -20.74
CA ALA A 500 21.32 2.81 -20.40
C ALA A 500 20.54 2.43 -19.15
N PHE A 501 19.98 1.21 -19.18
CA PHE A 501 19.29 0.58 -18.05
C PHE A 501 20.19 -0.47 -17.41
N LEU A 502 19.93 -0.79 -16.14
CA LEU A 502 20.59 -1.89 -15.45
C LEU A 502 20.15 -3.22 -16.11
N PRO A 503 21.07 -4.04 -16.64
CA PRO A 503 20.67 -5.30 -17.27
C PRO A 503 20.09 -6.28 -16.27
N LEU A 504 18.98 -6.93 -16.65
CA LEU A 504 18.27 -7.89 -15.78
C LEU A 504 19.16 -9.07 -15.38
N ASP A 505 20.00 -9.56 -16.28
CA ASP A 505 20.91 -10.67 -16.00
C ASP A 505 22.01 -10.27 -15.01
N SER A 506 22.49 -9.05 -15.06
CA SER A 506 23.45 -8.50 -14.10
C SER A 506 22.82 -8.30 -12.72
N LEU A 507 21.56 -7.85 -12.67
CA LEU A 507 20.77 -7.81 -11.44
C LEU A 507 20.61 -9.21 -10.83
N LYS A 508 20.25 -10.23 -11.63
CA LYS A 508 20.18 -11.62 -11.16
C LYS A 508 21.53 -12.14 -10.69
N LYS A 509 22.61 -11.83 -11.40
CA LYS A 509 23.97 -12.23 -11.03
C LYS A 509 24.39 -11.64 -9.68
N LEU A 510 24.02 -10.39 -9.40
CA LEU A 510 24.23 -9.75 -8.10
C LEU A 510 23.47 -10.44 -6.96
N LEU A 511 22.27 -10.95 -7.25
CA LEU A 511 21.48 -11.71 -6.29
C LEU A 511 22.03 -13.12 -6.07
N GLY A 512 22.78 -13.66 -7.05
CA GLY A 512 23.47 -14.95 -6.93
C GLY A 512 22.47 -16.10 -6.74
N ASN A 513 22.68 -16.91 -5.71
CA ASN A 513 21.79 -18.02 -5.39
C ASN A 513 20.39 -17.57 -4.99
N ASP A 514 20.24 -16.34 -4.46
CA ASP A 514 18.93 -15.79 -4.10
C ASP A 514 18.17 -15.27 -5.32
N SER A 515 18.77 -15.28 -6.52
CA SER A 515 18.14 -14.70 -7.72
C SER A 515 16.79 -15.31 -8.05
N SER A 516 16.57 -16.60 -7.76
CA SER A 516 15.28 -17.26 -7.95
C SER A 516 14.25 -16.88 -6.88
N ASN A 517 14.68 -16.35 -5.72
CA ASN A 517 13.82 -15.94 -4.60
C ASN A 517 13.12 -14.58 -4.82
N PHE A 518 13.34 -13.93 -5.96
CA PHE A 518 12.79 -12.61 -6.27
C PHE A 518 11.77 -12.65 -7.41
N CYS A 519 10.76 -11.79 -7.32
CA CYS A 519 9.82 -11.50 -8.40
C CYS A 519 10.42 -10.47 -9.36
N TYR A 520 10.41 -10.79 -10.66
CA TYR A 520 10.81 -9.88 -11.74
C TYR A 520 9.67 -9.64 -12.74
N ALA A 521 8.40 -9.80 -12.31
CA ALA A 521 7.25 -9.75 -13.21
C ALA A 521 7.20 -8.44 -14.01
N CYS A 522 7.49 -7.31 -13.37
CA CYS A 522 7.53 -5.99 -14.00
C CYS A 522 8.57 -5.86 -15.13
N PHE A 523 9.64 -6.67 -15.11
CA PHE A 523 10.72 -6.65 -16.10
C PHE A 523 10.66 -7.80 -17.10
N SER A 524 9.94 -8.87 -16.78
CA SER A 524 9.93 -10.12 -17.55
C SER A 524 8.56 -10.51 -18.09
N GLY A 525 7.47 -9.91 -17.59
CA GLY A 525 6.09 -10.31 -17.87
C GLY A 525 5.70 -11.68 -17.29
N LYS A 526 6.59 -12.34 -16.52
CA LYS A 526 6.34 -13.65 -15.91
C LYS A 526 5.89 -13.48 -14.47
N TYR A 527 4.59 -13.66 -14.24
CA TYR A 527 3.94 -13.50 -12.95
C TYR A 527 3.95 -14.81 -12.17
N PRO A 528 4.47 -14.86 -10.93
CA PRO A 528 4.44 -16.09 -10.14
C PRO A 528 3.03 -16.56 -9.78
N VAL A 529 2.10 -15.61 -9.63
CA VAL A 529 0.66 -15.85 -9.46
C VAL A 529 -0.07 -15.14 -10.60
N GLU A 530 -0.59 -15.90 -11.54
CA GLU A 530 -1.28 -15.37 -12.71
C GLU A 530 -2.72 -14.95 -12.37
N PRO A 531 -3.18 -13.79 -12.87
CA PRO A 531 -4.57 -13.42 -12.69
C PRO A 531 -5.52 -14.21 -13.59
N LYS A 532 -6.56 -14.80 -12.98
CA LYS A 532 -7.58 -15.60 -13.68
C LYS A 532 -8.73 -14.77 -14.26
N GLY A 533 -8.69 -13.44 -14.19
CA GLY A 533 -9.77 -12.53 -14.59
C GLY A 533 -9.35 -11.06 -14.72
N LYS A 534 -10.31 -10.13 -14.66
CA LYS A 534 -10.01 -8.70 -14.54
C LYS A 534 -9.34 -8.46 -13.18
N VAL A 535 -8.17 -7.84 -13.18
CA VAL A 535 -7.45 -7.52 -11.94
C VAL A 535 -7.73 -6.08 -11.60
N LYS A 536 -8.05 -5.83 -10.33
CA LYS A 536 -8.00 -4.48 -9.80
C LYS A 536 -6.55 -4.00 -9.89
N ARG A 537 -6.28 -2.91 -10.60
CA ARG A 537 -4.96 -2.30 -10.47
C ARG A 537 -4.85 -1.76 -9.06
N VAL A 538 -3.65 -1.82 -8.53
CA VAL A 538 -3.31 -1.16 -7.27
C VAL A 538 -3.83 0.28 -7.32
N GLY A 539 -4.60 0.68 -6.31
CA GLY A 539 -5.28 1.98 -6.25
C GLY A 539 -6.67 2.14 -6.91
N ASP A 540 -7.03 1.39 -7.97
CA ASP A 540 -8.29 1.63 -8.70
C ASP A 540 -9.54 1.54 -7.80
N PHE A 541 -10.56 2.36 -8.08
CA PHE A 541 -11.87 2.23 -7.43
C PHE A 541 -12.78 1.28 -8.22
N LEU A 542 -13.44 0.38 -7.50
CA LEU A 542 -14.74 -0.11 -7.92
C LEU A 542 -15.77 0.95 -7.53
N ASP A 543 -16.60 1.38 -8.49
CA ASP A 543 -17.82 2.11 -8.21
C ASP A 543 -18.64 1.27 -7.23
N ASP A 544 -18.94 1.84 -6.06
CA ASP A 544 -19.75 1.18 -5.04
C ASP A 544 -21.25 1.25 -5.35
N GLY A 545 -21.62 1.83 -6.51
CA GLY A 545 -22.99 2.05 -6.93
C GLY A 545 -23.72 3.11 -6.10
N LEU A 546 -23.03 3.74 -5.15
CA LEU A 546 -23.56 4.78 -4.27
C LEU A 546 -23.01 6.16 -4.62
N SER A 547 -21.90 6.24 -5.37
CA SER A 547 -21.19 7.49 -5.62
C SER A 547 -20.68 7.73 -7.06
N GLY A 548 -20.79 6.77 -8.00
CA GLY A 548 -20.30 6.92 -9.39
C GLY A 548 -21.35 7.18 -10.47
N SER A 549 -20.89 7.71 -11.63
CA SER A 549 -21.70 7.83 -12.85
C SER A 549 -21.63 6.54 -13.68
N MET A 550 -22.74 6.22 -14.35
CA MET A 550 -22.97 4.98 -15.11
C MET A 550 -21.97 4.72 -16.26
N GLU A 551 -21.13 5.69 -16.60
CA GLU A 551 -20.14 5.63 -17.69
C GLU A 551 -18.74 5.15 -17.25
N SER A 552 -18.50 5.02 -15.93
CA SER A 552 -17.18 4.67 -15.36
C SER A 552 -16.89 3.16 -15.25
N ILE A 553 -17.84 2.31 -15.65
CA ILE A 553 -17.83 0.87 -15.37
C ILE A 553 -16.70 0.10 -16.08
N ASP A 554 -16.15 0.63 -17.19
CA ASP A 554 -15.14 -0.08 -18.00
C ASP A 554 -13.77 0.61 -18.09
N GLY A 555 -13.57 1.79 -17.50
CA GLY A 555 -12.40 2.64 -17.75
C GLY A 555 -11.08 2.29 -17.04
N GLY A 556 -11.00 1.22 -16.25
CA GLY A 556 -9.88 0.98 -15.33
C GLY A 556 -9.26 -0.41 -15.31
N TRP A 557 -9.59 -1.32 -16.24
CA TRP A 557 -9.32 -2.76 -16.04
C TRP A 557 -8.29 -3.33 -17.01
N LEU A 558 -7.39 -4.18 -16.51
CA LEU A 558 -6.54 -5.03 -17.34
C LEU A 558 -7.19 -6.39 -17.57
N GLN A 559 -7.20 -6.83 -18.82
CA GLN A 559 -7.70 -8.15 -19.19
C GLN A 559 -6.58 -9.18 -19.05
N GLY A 560 -6.75 -10.17 -18.18
CA GLY A 560 -5.83 -11.31 -18.07
C GLY A 560 -5.68 -12.06 -19.40
N THR A 561 -4.55 -12.73 -19.59
CA THR A 561 -4.27 -13.50 -20.81
C THR A 561 -5.33 -14.58 -21.02
N ARG A 562 -6.07 -14.46 -22.12
CA ARG A 562 -7.07 -15.45 -22.54
C ARG A 562 -6.35 -16.72 -22.97
N ASN A 563 -6.63 -17.85 -22.34
CA ASN A 563 -6.15 -19.17 -22.76
C ASN A 563 -6.51 -19.42 -24.24
N GLN A 564 -5.55 -19.28 -25.15
CA GLN A 564 -5.67 -19.78 -26.52
C GLN A 564 -5.43 -21.30 -26.52
N LYS A 565 -6.38 -22.06 -25.99
CA LYS A 565 -6.51 -23.50 -26.25
C LYS A 565 -7.99 -23.82 -26.36
N GLU A 566 -8.59 -23.43 -27.48
CA GLU A 566 -9.80 -24.05 -28.07
C GLU A 566 -10.19 -23.30 -29.36
N VAL A 567 -9.46 -23.53 -30.44
CA VAL A 567 -10.00 -23.48 -31.81
C VAL A 567 -9.28 -24.57 -32.61
N VAL A 568 -9.84 -25.78 -32.59
CA VAL A 568 -9.54 -26.82 -33.57
C VAL A 568 -10.68 -26.83 -34.59
N ASP A 569 -10.29 -27.08 -35.84
CA ASP A 569 -11.09 -27.37 -37.02
C ASP A 569 -11.74 -26.20 -37.77
N ARG A 570 -11.04 -25.78 -38.84
CA ARG A 570 -11.53 -25.87 -40.23
C ARG A 570 -10.42 -25.49 -41.21
N THR A 571 -9.72 -26.48 -41.76
CA THR A 571 -8.87 -26.33 -42.96
C THR A 571 -9.74 -26.29 -44.23
N PRO A 572 -9.49 -25.37 -45.18
CA PRO A 572 -9.94 -25.52 -46.55
C PRO A 572 -8.86 -26.17 -47.44
N ASN A 573 -9.28 -27.23 -48.11
CA ASN A 573 -8.61 -27.94 -49.20
C ASN A 573 -8.00 -27.03 -50.27
N TRP A 574 -6.76 -27.33 -50.66
CA TRP A 574 -6.29 -27.12 -52.03
C TRP A 574 -5.59 -28.41 -52.49
N GLU A 575 -6.25 -29.16 -53.38
CA GLU A 575 -5.63 -30.25 -54.12
C GLU A 575 -4.79 -29.68 -55.27
N GLN A 576 -3.57 -30.18 -55.48
CA GLN A 576 -3.26 -31.08 -56.61
C GLN A 576 -1.74 -31.29 -56.79
N LYS A 577 -1.39 -32.59 -56.76
CA LYS A 577 -0.42 -33.31 -57.62
C LYS A 577 1.01 -32.77 -57.74
N ILE A 578 1.97 -33.63 -57.39
CA ILE A 578 2.83 -34.35 -58.36
C ILE A 578 3.55 -35.50 -57.63
N ASN A 579 3.32 -36.72 -58.12
CA ASN A 579 4.13 -37.92 -57.84
C ASN A 579 5.49 -37.80 -58.53
N PHE A 580 6.57 -38.31 -57.94
CA PHE A 580 7.38 -39.37 -58.55
C PHE A 580 8.34 -40.02 -57.54
N SER A 581 8.45 -41.33 -57.71
CA SER A 581 9.25 -42.36 -57.02
C SER A 581 10.78 -42.12 -56.99
N LYS A 582 11.41 -42.45 -55.86
CA LYS A 582 12.26 -43.65 -55.69
C LYS A 582 12.67 -43.82 -54.24
#